data_AF-A0A1W9G4G1-F1
#
_entry.id   AF-A0A1W9G4G1-F1
#
_cell.length_a   1.000
_cell.length_b   1.000
_cell.length_c   1.000
_cell.angle_alpha   90.00
_cell.angle_beta   90.00
_cell.angle_gamma   90.00
#
_symmetry.space_group_name_H-M   'P 1'
#
loop_
_entity.id
_entity.type
_entity.pdbx_description
1 polymer ?
#
loop_
_entity_poly.entity_id
_entity_poly.type
_entity_poly.pdbx_seq_one_letter_code
_entity_poly.pdbx_strand_id
1 'polypeptide(L)' 'MKTARLVLCALCITALVGCSDKAKELLETAAFEESQSNFPHALEIYQELARAYPESKEGEIARARIADLKSRQ' A
#
# COMPACT_ATOMS: atom_id res chain seq x y z
N MET A 1 -16.94 12.84 -32.35
CA MET A 1 -15.53 12.70 -31.90
C MET A 1 -15.21 13.43 -30.58
N LYS A 2 -15.77 14.62 -30.30
CA LYS A 2 -15.49 15.36 -29.05
C LYS A 2 -16.11 14.70 -27.80
N THR A 3 -17.30 14.14 -27.93
CA THR A 3 -18.01 13.41 -26.85
C THR A 3 -17.32 12.09 -26.48
N ALA A 4 -16.87 11.32 -27.46
CA ALA A 4 -16.09 10.10 -27.23
C ALA A 4 -14.76 10.36 -26.50
N ARG A 5 -14.09 11.49 -26.79
CA ARG A 5 -12.88 11.93 -26.07
C ARG A 5 -13.17 12.31 -24.62
N LEU A 6 -14.30 12.99 -24.37
CA LEU A 6 -14.73 13.36 -23.02
C LEU A 6 -15.09 12.14 -22.16
N VAL A 7 -15.75 11.14 -22.75
CA VAL A 7 -16.08 9.87 -22.08
C VAL A 7 -14.80 9.06 -21.78
N LEU A 8 -13.84 9.03 -22.69
CA LEU A 8 -12.56 8.35 -22.49
C LEU A 8 -11.72 8.98 -21.37
N CYS A 9 -11.66 10.31 -21.30
CA CYS A 9 -10.96 11.00 -20.21
C CYS A 9 -11.61 10.79 -18.83
N ALA A 10 -12.95 10.72 -18.76
CA ALA A 10 -13.66 10.45 -17.51
C ALA A 10 -13.41 9.02 -16.99
N LEU A 11 -13.26 8.04 -17.89
CA LEU A 11 -12.99 6.65 -17.53
C LEU A 11 -11.57 6.42 -16.98
N CYS A 12 -10.60 7.26 -17.36
CA CYS A 12 -9.23 7.19 -16.83
C CYS A 12 -9.12 7.72 -15.40
N ILE A 13 -10.00 8.63 -14.97
CA ILE A 13 -9.95 9.25 -13.64
C ILE A 13 -10.43 8.27 -12.56
N THR A 14 -11.39 7.39 -12.87
CA THR A 14 -11.90 6.41 -11.90
C THR A 14 -10.90 5.30 -11.57
N ALA A 15 -9.98 4.97 -12.49
CA ALA A 15 -8.93 3.98 -12.27
C ALA A 15 -7.85 4.45 -11.26
N LEU A 16 -7.71 5.76 -11.05
CA LEU A 16 -6.71 6.32 -10.14
C LEU A 16 -7.17 6.35 -8.68
N VAL A 17 -8.47 6.28 -8.40
CA VAL A 17 -9.01 6.39 -7.03
C VAL A 17 -8.86 5.08 -6.25
N GLY A 18 -8.85 3.93 -6.91
CA GLY A 18 -8.75 2.61 -6.25
C GLY A 18 -7.36 2.25 -5.71
N CYS A 19 -6.33 3.04 -6.00
CA CYS A 19 -4.96 2.74 -5.57
C CYS A 19 -4.76 3.00 -4.06
N SER A 20 -5.45 3.99 -3.50
CA SER A 20 -5.32 4.38 -2.09
C SER A 20 -5.92 3.34 -1.12
N ASP A 21 -7.05 2.72 -1.49
CA ASP A 21 -7.74 1.78 -0.60
C ASP A 21 -6.93 0.50 -0.39
N LYS A 22 -6.21 0.05 -1.42
CA LYS A 22 -5.41 -1.18 -1.34
C LYS A 22 -4.15 -1.00 -0.49
N ALA A 23 -3.48 0.16 -0.58
CA ALA A 23 -2.32 0.47 0.25
C ALA A 23 -2.70 0.46 1.75
N LYS A 24 -3.87 1.01 2.06
CA LYS A 24 -4.40 1.04 3.43
C LYS A 24 -4.75 -0.36 3.95
N GLU A 25 -5.41 -1.20 3.14
CA GLU A 25 -5.72 -2.59 3.51
C GLU A 25 -4.46 -3.41 3.80
N LEU A 26 -3.41 -3.27 2.97
CA LEU A 26 -2.12 -3.92 3.20
C LEU A 26 -1.48 -3.46 4.51
N LEU A 27 -1.54 -2.15 4.79
CA LEU A 27 -0.99 -1.60 6.04
C LEU A 27 -1.73 -2.15 7.27
N GLU A 28 -3.06 -2.17 7.23
CA GLU A 28 -3.90 -2.71 8.31
C GLU A 28 -3.61 -4.20 8.54
N THR A 29 -3.46 -4.97 7.46
CA THR A 29 -3.12 -6.40 7.54
C THR A 29 -1.73 -6.61 8.15
N ALA A 30 -0.71 -5.87 7.68
CA ALA A 30 0.65 -5.96 8.23
C ALA A 30 0.69 -5.63 9.73
N ALA A 31 -0.01 -4.57 10.14
CA ALA A 31 -0.11 -4.17 11.54
C ALA A 31 -0.86 -5.21 12.39
N PHE A 32 -1.89 -5.84 11.83
CA PHE A 32 -2.61 -6.93 12.49
C PHE A 32 -1.70 -8.14 12.72
N GLU A 33 -1.00 -8.62 11.69
CA GLU A 33 -0.03 -9.73 11.79
C GLU A 33 1.06 -9.41 12.82
N GLU A 34 1.57 -8.19 12.82
CA GLU A 34 2.57 -7.73 13.79
C GLU A 34 2.03 -7.77 15.23
N SER A 35 0.78 -7.33 15.44
CA SER A 35 0.12 -7.38 16.75
C SER A 35 -0.08 -8.81 17.27
N GLN A 36 -0.21 -9.78 16.36
CA GLN A 36 -0.29 -11.21 16.67
C GLN A 36 1.10 -11.85 16.84
N SER A 37 2.17 -11.04 16.87
CA SER A 37 3.57 -11.49 16.89
C SER A 37 3.98 -12.37 15.70
N ASN A 38 3.24 -12.33 14.59
CA ASN A 38 3.62 -12.98 13.34
C ASN A 38 4.58 -12.09 12.54
N PHE A 39 5.74 -11.81 13.13
CA PHE A 39 6.72 -10.87 12.58
C PHE A 39 7.23 -11.24 11.18
N PRO A 40 7.44 -12.53 10.81
CA PRO A 40 7.85 -12.88 9.46
C PRO A 40 6.80 -12.46 8.40
N HIS A 41 5.53 -12.76 8.64
CA HIS A 41 4.46 -12.42 7.69
C HIS A 41 4.17 -10.91 7.67
N ALA A 42 4.18 -10.25 8.82
CA ALA A 42 4.09 -8.79 8.89
C ALA A 42 5.20 -8.12 8.05
N LEU A 43 6.43 -8.61 8.15
CA LEU A 43 7.57 -8.10 7.39
C LEU A 43 7.40 -8.31 5.88
N GLU A 44 6.86 -9.45 5.44
CA GLU A 44 6.54 -9.69 4.03
C GLU A 44 5.54 -8.68 3.48
N ILE A 45 4.44 -8.45 4.20
CA ILE A 45 3.39 -7.51 3.77
C ILE A 45 3.90 -6.07 3.77
N TYR A 46 4.66 -5.64 4.79
CA TYR A 46 5.28 -4.31 4.77
C TYR A 46 6.24 -4.14 3.58
N GLN A 47 7.00 -5.17 3.20
CA GLN A 47 7.89 -5.12 2.04
C GLN A 47 7.12 -5.02 0.72
N GLU A 48 5.99 -5.71 0.59
CA GLU A 48 5.09 -5.57 -0.55
C GLU A 48 4.55 -4.14 -0.63
N LEU A 49 4.00 -3.62 0.48
CA LEU A 49 3.46 -2.27 0.57
C LEU A 49 4.50 -1.20 0.19
N ALA A 50 5.72 -1.29 0.71
CA ALA A 50 6.80 -0.36 0.40
C ALA A 50 7.23 -0.41 -1.09
N ARG A 51 7.09 -1.58 -1.75
CA ARG A 51 7.44 -1.78 -3.16
C ARG A 51 6.32 -1.30 -4.09
N ALA A 52 5.08 -1.63 -3.77
CA ALA A 52 3.91 -1.35 -4.60
C ALA A 52 3.45 0.12 -4.48
N TYR A 53 3.66 0.74 -3.32
CA TYR A 53 3.22 2.10 -3.02
C TYR A 53 4.38 2.97 -2.49
N PRO A 54 5.49 3.12 -3.23
CA PRO A 54 6.71 3.73 -2.71
C PRO A 54 6.55 5.21 -2.32
N GLU A 55 5.65 5.93 -2.99
CA GLU A 55 5.40 7.36 -2.77
C GLU A 55 4.18 7.63 -1.86
N SER A 56 3.49 6.60 -1.39
CA SER A 56 2.33 6.77 -0.50
C SER A 56 2.77 6.91 0.96
N LYS A 57 1.87 7.50 1.77
CA LYS A 57 2.06 7.58 3.23
C LYS A 57 2.16 6.18 3.87
N GLU A 58 1.38 5.23 3.39
CA GLU A 58 1.39 3.84 3.84
C GLU A 58 2.73 3.16 3.51
N GLY A 59 3.28 3.41 2.31
CA GLY A 59 4.61 2.93 1.94
C GLY A 59 5.73 3.52 2.80
N GLU A 60 5.63 4.79 3.20
CA GLU A 60 6.55 5.41 4.15
C GLU A 60 6.48 4.75 5.53
N ILE A 61 5.27 4.54 6.06
CA ILE A 61 5.05 3.82 7.32
C ILE A 61 5.64 2.41 7.23
N ALA A 62 5.40 1.69 6.13
CA ALA A 62 5.91 0.35 5.93
C ALA A 62 7.44 0.28 5.99
N ARG A 63 8.15 1.23 5.35
CA ARG A 63 9.62 1.32 5.43
C ARG A 63 10.11 1.53 6.85
N ALA A 64 9.44 2.39 7.62
CA ALA A 64 9.78 2.62 9.02
C ALA A 64 9.57 1.35 9.87
N ARG A 65 8.45 0.63 9.67
CA ARG A 65 8.19 -0.65 10.36
C ARG A 65 9.20 -1.74 9.98
N ILE A 66 9.59 -1.84 8.70
CA ILE A 66 10.64 -2.78 8.25
C ILE A 66 11.95 -2.53 8.99
N ALA A 67 12.37 -1.27 9.12
CA ALA A 67 13.61 -0.92 9.80
C ALA A 67 13.57 -1.31 11.30
N ASP A 68 12.44 -1.04 11.97
CA ASP A 68 12.23 -1.39 13.38
C ASP A 68 12.14 -2.90 13.62
N LEU A 69 11.44 -3.66 12.76
CA LEU A 69 11.37 -5.11 12.90
C LEU A 69 12.73 -5.79 12.66
N LYS A 70 13.52 -5.28 11.71
CA LYS A 70 14.88 -5.81 11.45
C LYS A 70 15.89 -5.46 12.53
N SER A 71 15.70 -4.38 13.29
CA SER A 71 16.61 -4.01 14.39
C SER A 71 16.37 -4.82 15.68
N ARG A 72 15.24 -5.52 15.76
CA ARG A 72 14.86 -6.39 16.89
C ARG A 72 15.35 -7.84 16.74
N GLN A 73 15.88 -8.20 15.57
CA GLN A 73 16.49 -9.50 15.28
C GLN A 73 17.98 -9.48 15.63
#